data_AF-A0AAX1M638-F1
#
_entry.id   AF-A0AAX1M638-F1
#
_cell.length_a   1.000
_cell.length_b   1.000
_cell.length_c   1.000
_cell.angle_alpha   90.00
_cell.angle_beta   90.00
_cell.angle_gamma   90.00
#
_symmetry.space_group_name_H-M   'P 1'
#
loop_
_entity.id
_entity.type
_entity.pdbx_description
1 polymer ?
#
loop_
_entity_poly.entity_id
_entity_poly.type
_entity_poly.pdbx_seq_one_letter_code
_entity_poly.pdbx_strand_id
1 'polypeptide(L)' 'MLDALEQLKLQVHEAIVQLQQAEKALHKQEMTHASIYVENAKGILVKLGMLR' A
#
# COMPACT_ATOMS: atom_id res chain seq x y z
N MET A 1 -16.40 4.67 -17.32
CA MET A 1 -16.30 3.49 -16.43
C MET A 1 -14.87 3.00 -16.55
N LEU A 2 -14.07 3.03 -15.49
CA LEU A 2 -12.74 2.41 -15.53
C LEU A 2 -12.93 0.91 -15.72
N ASP A 3 -12.17 0.31 -16.64
CA ASP A 3 -12.19 -1.13 -16.78
C ASP A 3 -11.60 -1.79 -15.51
N ALA A 4 -11.94 -3.06 -15.28
CA ALA A 4 -11.49 -3.78 -14.08
C ALA A 4 -9.96 -3.89 -13.99
N LEU A 5 -9.25 -3.85 -15.13
CA LEU A 5 -7.79 -3.90 -15.19
C LEU A 5 -7.18 -2.58 -14.73
N GLU A 6 -7.73 -1.44 -15.14
CA GLU A 6 -7.31 -0.11 -14.73
C GLU A 6 -7.59 0.11 -13.23
N GLN A 7 -8.70 -0.40 -12.70
CA GLN A 7 -8.96 -0.40 -11.26
C GLN A 7 -7.91 -1.23 -10.50
N LEU A 8 -7.58 -2.42 -11.00
CA LEU A 8 -6.54 -3.26 -10.40
C LEU A 8 -5.17 -2.57 -10.41
N LYS A 9 -4.77 -1.97 -11.55
CA LYS A 9 -3.52 -1.22 -11.66
C LYS A 9 -3.47 -0.07 -10.65
N LEU A 10 -4.56 0.68 -10.50
CA LEU A 10 -4.63 1.78 -9.54
C LEU A 10 -4.46 1.29 -8.10
N GLN A 11 -5.15 0.22 -7.72
CA GLN A 11 -5.05 -0.35 -6.36
C GLN A 11 -3.64 -0.91 -6.08
N VAL A 12 -3.02 -1.59 -7.04
CA VAL A 12 -1.63 -2.05 -6.90
C VAL A 12 -0.68 -0.86 -6.76
N HIS A 13 -0.87 0.20 -7.55
CA HIS A 13 -0.07 1.42 -7.46
C HIS A 13 -0.20 2.08 -6.08
N GLU A 14 -1.42 2.18 -5.54
CA GLU A 14 -1.66 2.71 -4.19
C GLU A 14 -0.91 1.90 -3.12
N ALA A 15 -0.93 0.56 -3.19
CA ALA A 15 -0.17 -0.28 -2.27
C ALA A 15 1.34 -0.02 -2.35
N ILE A 16 1.89 0.15 -3.56
CA ILE A 16 3.30 0.49 -3.77
C ILE A 16 3.63 1.84 -3.15
N VAL A 17 2.79 2.86 -3.36
CA VAL A 17 3.00 4.19 -2.78
C VAL A 17 3.01 4.14 -1.25
N GLN A 18 2.12 3.37 -0.63
CA GLN A 18 2.13 3.18 0.82
C GLN A 18 3.46 2.55 1.29
N LEU A 19 3.96 1.52 0.61
CA LEU A 19 5.25 0.91 0.95
C LEU A 19 6.43 1.89 0.80
N GLN A 20 6.43 2.73 -0.23
CA GLN A 20 7.44 3.78 -0.41
C GLN A 20 7.41 4.81 0.74
N GLN A 21 6.23 5.20 1.21
CA GLN A 21 6.10 6.07 2.38
C GLN A 21 6.58 5.37 3.66
N ALA A 22 6.31 4.07 3.80
CA ALA A 22 6.81 3.28 4.92
C ALA A 22 8.35 3.27 4.95
N GLU A 23 9.00 3.01 3.82
CA GLU A 23 10.46 3.03 3.70
C GLU A 23 11.03 4.42 4.06
N LYS A 24 10.41 5.49 3.55
CA LYS A 24 10.80 6.86 3.90
C LYS A 24 10.66 7.17 5.39
N ALA A 25 9.59 6.69 6.03
CA ALA A 25 9.37 6.86 7.47
C ALA A 25 10.40 6.05 8.29
N LEU A 26 10.74 4.84 7.87
CA LEU A 26 11.79 4.02 8.48
C LEU A 26 13.15 4.73 8.44
N HIS A 27 13.52 5.33 7.29
CA HIS A 27 14.76 6.12 7.17
C HIS A 27 14.83 7.29 8.14
N LYS A 28 13.67 7.83 8.56
CA LYS A 28 13.55 8.92 9.53
C LYS A 28 13.37 8.44 10.97
N GLN A 29 13.39 7.13 11.22
CA GLN A 29 13.08 6.51 12.51
C GLN A 29 11.65 6.80 13.01
N GLU A 30 10.73 7.13 12.11
CA GLU A 30 9.32 7.41 12.42
C GLU A 30 8.50 6.10 12.45
N MET A 31 8.75 5.23 13.43
CA MET A 31 8.22 3.87 13.48
C MET A 31 6.69 3.79 13.44
N THR A 32 6.00 4.72 14.12
CA THR A 32 4.53 4.78 14.09
C THR A 32 4.00 5.04 12.68
N HIS A 33 4.59 5.99 11.94
CA HIS A 33 4.18 6.28 10.55
C HIS A 33 4.50 5.10 9.63
N ALA A 34 5.69 4.51 9.77
CA ALA A 34 6.07 3.32 9.01
C ALA A 34 5.06 2.19 9.20
N SER A 35 4.66 1.90 10.43
CA SER A 35 3.65 0.88 10.74
C SER A 35 2.29 1.18 10.11
N ILE A 36 1.84 2.44 10.13
CA ILE A 36 0.57 2.84 9.53
C ILE A 36 0.61 2.60 8.02
N TYR A 37 1.68 3.02 7.35
CA TYR A 37 1.82 2.84 5.90
C TYR A 37 1.88 1.37 5.50
N VAL A 38 2.56 0.51 6.27
CA VAL A 38 2.57 -0.95 6.04
C VAL A 38 1.17 -1.55 6.18
N GLU A 39 0.42 -1.21 7.24
CA GLU A 39 -0.94 -1.75 7.42
C GLU A 39 -1.90 -1.24 6.34
N ASN A 40 -1.73 -0.01 5.85
CA ASN A 40 -2.49 0.48 4.70
C ASN A 40 -2.20 -0.34 3.43
N ALA A 41 -0.93 -0.58 3.11
CA ALA A 41 -0.54 -1.40 1.96
C ALA A 41 -1.12 -2.81 2.06
N LYS A 42 -1.01 -3.43 3.25
CA LYS A 42 -1.58 -4.76 3.54
C LYS A 42 -3.10 -4.77 3.37
N GLY A 43 -3.80 -3.76 3.86
CA GLY A 43 -5.25 -3.64 3.70
C GLY A 43 -5.70 -3.58 2.24
N ILE A 44 -4.92 -2.92 1.37
CA ILE A 44 -5.16 -2.90 -0.08
C ILE A 44 -4.95 -4.30 -0.67
N LEU A 45 -3.83 -4.95 -0.35
CA LEU A 45 -3.50 -6.28 -0.88
C LEU A 45 -4.49 -7.37 -0.43
N VAL A 46 -5.00 -7.29 0.80
CA VAL A 46 -6.08 -8.19 1.28
C VAL A 46 -7.37 -7.97 0.48
N LYS A 47 -7.75 -6.71 0.20
CA LYS A 47 -8.92 -6.41 -0.64
C LYS A 47 -8.76 -6.95 -2.07
N LEU A 48 -7.53 -7.00 -2.57
CA LEU A 48 -7.19 -7.61 -3.86
C LEU A 48 -7.11 -9.15 -3.82
N GLY A 49 -7.22 -9.77 -2.64
CA GLY A 49 -7.07 -11.22 -2.47
C GLY A 49 -5.63 -11.73 -2.62
N MET A 50 -4.64 -10.82 -2.56
CA MET A 50 -3.22 -11.12 -2.77
C MET A 50 -2.49 -11.55 -1.49
N LEU A 51 -3.06 -11.26 -0.32
CA LEU A 51 -2.58 -11.70 0.99
C LEU A 51 -3.70 -12.43 1.73
N ARG A 52 -3.37 -13.55 2.37
CA ARG A 52 -4.23 -14.34 3.25
C ARG A 52 -3.65 -14.39 4.64
#